data_AF-A0A2E7HW94-F1
#
_entry.id   AF-A0A2E7HW94-F1
#
_cell.length_a   1.000
_cell.length_b   1.000
_cell.length_c   1.000
_cell.angle_alpha   90.00
_cell.angle_beta   90.00
_cell.angle_gamma   90.00
#
_symmetry.space_group_name_H-M   'P 1'
#
loop_
_entity.id
_entity.type
_entity.pdbx_description
1 polymer ?
#
loop_
_entity_poly.entity_id
_entity_poly.type
_entity_poly.pdbx_seq_one_letter_code
_entity_poly.pdbx_strand_id
1 'polypeptide(L)'
;MTNIPNWHWLPKTLIEGAQPMEWTILNSDLTTEDPTGVEGFIKRMDAEYRAGGVPIEGFRIVKSGMEMFNITRQIEADKVLAGPSKATLYVGFQNVDKFVNEYKRYTDITESGINVVGFGEGNVAGEIDVISQWVALSEDHKAFENQWYLISTEPEPFIFIGWETSDSSQFGLGGVSTPGKEFKGFISDDLRIVNAAIAHLERVRIQNGPKVAMNVEQLTDNLGFSVNKVMVLTDDGRNKNFLQIREESLSLASKFNAEVVSYDTSAISYLVNPYPSEMYEKENSKPLDGAELLTLGRQYLSDQIEEYKSHGIAAKAVLPTEHGFGHVSEWAEQEGVDMIMMPASMIKPGLVGRLQGYNLSNLLSSTDKPVLVVDKSGAAKILINDLAAQTSVT
;
A
#
# COMPACT_ATOMS: atom_id res chain seq x y z
N MET A 1 -6.80 14.61 -37.05
CA MET A 1 -7.54 14.10 -35.88
C MET A 1 -6.97 12.72 -35.59
N THR A 2 -5.93 12.69 -34.78
CA THR A 2 -5.09 11.53 -34.48
C THR A 2 -5.69 10.78 -33.30
N ASN A 3 -6.01 9.51 -33.52
CA ASN A 3 -6.41 8.55 -32.49
C ASN A 3 -5.34 8.46 -31.40
N ILE A 4 -5.73 8.72 -30.17
CA ILE A 4 -4.94 8.47 -28.96
C ILE A 4 -5.33 7.05 -28.50
N PRO A 5 -4.42 6.06 -28.45
CA PRO A 5 -4.73 4.75 -27.89
C PRO A 5 -4.79 4.82 -26.36
N ASN A 6 -5.86 4.25 -25.79
CA ASN A 6 -6.03 4.02 -24.36
C ASN A 6 -4.90 3.16 -23.79
N TRP A 7 -4.27 3.63 -22.72
CA TRP A 7 -3.30 2.90 -21.93
C TRP A 7 -4.04 1.93 -21.01
N HIS A 8 -4.08 0.65 -21.40
CA HIS A 8 -4.42 -0.48 -20.52
C HIS A 8 -3.28 -1.49 -20.62
N TRP A 9 -2.25 -1.29 -19.80
CA TRP A 9 -1.23 -2.29 -19.52
C TRP A 9 -0.93 -2.26 -18.02
N LEU A 10 -1.88 -2.73 -17.23
CA LEU A 10 -1.54 -3.48 -16.02
C LEU A 10 -1.53 -4.95 -16.45
N PRO A 11 -0.48 -5.73 -16.14
CA PRO A 11 -0.45 -7.14 -16.50
C PRO A 11 -1.65 -7.85 -15.87
N LYS A 12 -2.38 -8.60 -16.70
CA LYS A 12 -3.30 -9.65 -16.26
C LYS A 12 -2.49 -10.76 -15.57
N THR A 13 -2.03 -10.51 -14.36
CA THR A 13 -1.42 -11.49 -13.47
C THR A 13 -2.10 -11.44 -12.12
N LEU A 14 -3.42 -11.67 -12.12
CA LEU A 14 -4.00 -12.56 -11.12
C LEU A 14 -3.89 -13.96 -11.73
N ILE A 15 -2.69 -14.55 -11.65
CA ILE A 15 -2.59 -16.00 -11.63
C ILE A 15 -3.19 -16.37 -10.28
N GLU A 16 -4.32 -17.08 -10.28
CA GLU A 16 -4.88 -17.69 -9.08
C GLU A 16 -3.74 -18.40 -8.31
N GLY A 17 -3.34 -17.83 -7.17
CA GLY A 17 -2.33 -18.41 -6.28
C GLY A 17 -0.88 -17.90 -6.39
N ALA A 18 -0.56 -16.90 -7.22
CA ALA A 18 0.77 -16.28 -7.17
C ALA A 18 0.89 -15.39 -5.91
N GLN A 19 1.64 -15.87 -4.92
CA GLN A 19 1.99 -15.07 -3.74
C GLN A 19 2.89 -13.91 -4.18
N PRO A 20 2.72 -12.69 -3.63
CA PRO A 20 3.64 -11.60 -3.90
C PRO A 20 5.07 -12.01 -3.53
N MET A 21 6.06 -11.55 -4.31
CA MET A 21 7.47 -11.84 -4.05
C MET A 21 7.83 -11.49 -2.60
N GLU A 22 8.52 -12.40 -1.90
CA GLU A 22 9.09 -12.12 -0.58
C GLU A 22 10.31 -11.20 -0.72
N TRP A 23 10.20 -9.97 -0.22
CA TRP A 23 11.25 -8.94 -0.27
C TRP A 23 12.29 -9.11 0.85
N THR A 24 12.83 -10.31 0.98
CA THR A 24 13.91 -10.68 1.91
C THR A 24 14.81 -11.72 1.27
N ILE A 25 16.06 -11.82 1.71
CA ILE A 25 16.98 -12.87 1.23
C ILE A 25 16.57 -14.22 1.82
N LEU A 26 16.20 -15.16 0.95
CA LEU A 26 15.79 -16.51 1.35
C LEU A 26 16.98 -17.47 1.42
N ASN A 27 16.81 -18.58 2.14
CA ASN A 27 17.82 -19.64 2.14
C ASN A 27 18.05 -20.23 0.75
N SER A 28 17.04 -20.22 -0.12
CA SER A 28 17.15 -20.61 -1.54
C SER A 28 17.95 -19.63 -2.38
N ASP A 29 18.12 -18.39 -1.92
CA ASP A 29 18.91 -17.37 -2.61
C ASP A 29 20.42 -17.56 -2.36
N LEU A 30 20.79 -18.30 -1.29
CA LEU A 30 22.17 -18.61 -0.92
C LEU A 30 22.74 -19.70 -1.83
N THR A 31 23.93 -19.45 -2.39
CA THR A 31 24.65 -20.42 -3.21
C THR A 31 26.11 -20.52 -2.76
N THR A 32 26.84 -21.53 -3.24
CA THR A 32 28.27 -21.64 -2.96
C THR A 32 29.04 -20.47 -3.57
N GLU A 33 28.60 -19.98 -4.74
CA GLU A 33 29.19 -18.87 -5.48
C GLU A 33 28.77 -17.51 -4.91
N ASP A 34 27.59 -17.41 -4.31
CA ASP A 34 27.09 -16.23 -3.61
C ASP A 34 26.51 -16.59 -2.24
N PRO A 35 27.35 -16.66 -1.20
CA PRO A 35 26.89 -16.95 0.16
C PRO A 35 26.14 -15.78 0.80
N THR A 36 26.12 -14.60 0.16
CA THR A 36 25.36 -13.44 0.66
C THR A 36 23.88 -13.51 0.29
N GLY A 37 23.55 -14.25 -0.78
CA GLY A 37 22.19 -14.39 -1.30
C GLY A 37 21.67 -13.21 -2.14
N VAL A 38 22.44 -12.13 -2.28
CA VAL A 38 21.98 -10.94 -3.02
C VAL A 38 21.76 -11.22 -4.51
N GLU A 39 22.64 -11.99 -5.17
CA GLU A 39 22.43 -12.38 -6.57
C GLU A 39 21.30 -13.39 -6.71
N GLY A 40 21.07 -14.25 -5.71
CA GLY A 40 19.91 -15.14 -5.67
C GLY A 40 18.60 -14.36 -5.60
N PHE A 41 18.53 -13.36 -4.71
CA PHE A 41 17.39 -12.44 -4.61
C PHE A 41 17.12 -11.74 -5.94
N ILE A 42 18.17 -11.19 -6.58
CA ILE A 42 18.05 -10.51 -7.88
C ILE A 42 17.53 -11.46 -8.96
N LYS A 43 18.01 -12.71 -9.01
CA LYS A 43 17.53 -13.72 -9.97
C LYS A 43 16.07 -14.09 -9.73
N ARG A 44 15.66 -14.22 -8.47
CA ARG A 44 14.26 -14.47 -8.10
C ARG A 44 13.36 -13.30 -8.48
N MET A 45 13.77 -12.08 -8.16
CA MET A 45 13.10 -10.85 -8.58
C MET A 45 12.94 -10.80 -10.10
N ASP A 46 14.00 -11.11 -10.84
CA ASP A 46 13.95 -11.13 -12.30
C ASP A 46 12.99 -12.21 -12.83
N ALA A 47 12.99 -13.41 -12.26
CA ALA A 47 12.07 -14.47 -12.65
C ALA A 47 10.60 -14.08 -12.42
N GLU A 48 10.29 -13.52 -11.25
CA GLU A 48 8.93 -13.12 -10.86
C GLU A 48 8.41 -11.96 -11.73
N TYR A 49 9.16 -10.87 -11.83
CA TYR A 49 8.68 -9.66 -12.51
C TYR A 49 8.90 -9.67 -14.04
N ARG A 50 9.68 -10.61 -14.56
CA ARG A 50 9.69 -10.90 -16.00
C ARG A 50 8.38 -11.55 -16.43
N ALA A 51 7.82 -12.46 -15.63
CA ALA A 51 6.57 -13.19 -15.92
C ALA A 51 6.49 -13.78 -17.35
N GLY A 52 7.61 -14.29 -17.88
CA GLY A 52 7.70 -14.80 -19.26
C GLY A 52 7.84 -13.74 -20.37
N GLY A 53 7.91 -12.47 -20.01
CA GLY A 53 8.18 -11.34 -20.91
C GLY A 53 9.67 -11.09 -21.18
N VAL A 54 9.98 -9.87 -21.66
CA VAL A 54 11.36 -9.45 -21.94
C VAL A 54 12.18 -9.35 -20.65
N PRO A 55 13.51 -9.60 -20.72
CA PRO A 55 14.41 -9.38 -19.61
C PRO A 55 14.22 -8.01 -18.94
N ILE A 56 14.51 -7.94 -17.64
CA ILE A 56 14.66 -6.65 -16.98
C ILE A 56 15.84 -5.90 -17.60
N GLU A 57 15.61 -4.65 -17.98
CA GLU A 57 16.62 -3.75 -18.53
C GLU A 57 17.05 -2.75 -17.46
N GLY A 58 17.98 -1.83 -17.78
CA GLY A 58 18.37 -0.76 -16.86
C GLY A 58 19.17 -1.19 -15.63
N PHE A 59 19.47 -2.49 -15.49
CA PHE A 59 19.97 -3.08 -14.27
C PHE A 59 21.51 -3.08 -14.19
N ARG A 60 22.06 -2.66 -13.06
CA ARG A 60 23.51 -2.73 -12.78
C ARG A 60 23.78 -3.22 -11.36
N ILE A 61 24.56 -4.30 -11.24
CA ILE A 61 25.05 -4.79 -9.95
C ILE A 61 26.16 -3.86 -9.44
N VAL A 62 26.11 -3.55 -8.15
CA VAL A 62 27.10 -2.75 -7.44
C VAL A 62 27.63 -3.58 -6.26
N LYS A 63 28.96 -3.63 -6.09
CA LYS A 63 29.63 -4.47 -5.06
C LYS A 63 30.58 -3.69 -4.14
N SER A 64 30.65 -2.37 -4.30
CA SER A 64 31.54 -1.50 -3.51
C SER A 64 30.73 -0.48 -2.73
N GLY A 65 30.90 -0.46 -1.41
CA GLY A 65 30.22 0.52 -0.54
C GLY A 65 30.56 1.97 -0.89
N MET A 66 31.78 2.24 -1.38
CA MET A 66 32.16 3.57 -1.85
C MET A 66 31.49 3.95 -3.16
N GLU A 67 31.36 2.99 -4.09
CA GLU A 67 30.62 3.21 -5.33
C GLU A 67 29.15 3.49 -5.05
N MET A 68 28.52 2.66 -4.20
CA MET A 68 27.15 2.87 -3.73
C MET A 68 26.99 4.25 -3.10
N PHE A 69 27.93 4.68 -2.27
CA PHE A 69 27.87 5.98 -1.61
C PHE A 69 27.89 7.12 -2.62
N ASN A 70 28.77 7.04 -3.61
CA ASN A 70 28.80 8.05 -4.68
C ASN A 70 27.51 8.06 -5.51
N ILE A 71 26.92 6.89 -5.77
CA ILE A 71 25.63 6.77 -6.47
C ILE A 71 24.53 7.46 -5.66
N THR A 72 24.42 7.21 -4.36
CA THR A 72 23.35 7.85 -3.56
C THR A 72 23.55 9.36 -3.45
N ARG A 73 24.79 9.82 -3.28
CA ARG A 73 25.10 11.26 -3.28
C ARG A 73 24.71 11.94 -4.59
N GLN A 74 24.92 11.27 -5.73
CA GLN A 74 24.51 11.77 -7.03
C GLN A 74 22.97 11.84 -7.15
N ILE A 75 22.27 10.76 -6.79
CA ILE A 75 20.81 10.70 -6.80
C ILE A 75 20.19 11.83 -5.96
N GLU A 76 20.65 12.00 -4.72
CA GLU A 76 20.14 13.02 -3.80
C GLU A 76 20.38 14.44 -4.35
N ALA A 77 21.57 14.69 -4.91
CA ALA A 77 21.89 15.98 -5.53
C ALA A 77 20.99 16.27 -6.74
N ASP A 78 20.78 15.28 -7.62
CA ASP A 78 19.92 15.42 -8.79
C ASP A 78 18.46 15.68 -8.41
N LYS A 79 17.97 15.06 -7.32
CA LYS A 79 16.63 15.34 -6.78
C LYS A 79 16.48 16.77 -6.30
N VAL A 80 17.44 17.28 -5.53
CA VAL A 80 17.42 18.69 -5.08
C VAL A 80 17.50 19.65 -6.28
N LEU A 81 18.30 19.31 -7.29
CA LEU A 81 18.47 20.12 -8.50
C LEU A 81 17.25 20.12 -9.44
N ALA A 82 16.45 19.05 -9.44
CA ALA A 82 15.23 18.96 -10.25
C ALA A 82 14.18 20.01 -9.85
N GLY A 83 14.32 20.61 -8.66
CA GLY A 83 13.43 21.66 -8.15
C GLY A 83 12.14 21.11 -7.54
N PRO A 84 11.16 21.99 -7.24
CA PRO A 84 9.97 21.62 -6.51
C PRO A 84 9.16 20.52 -7.20
N SER A 85 9.05 19.38 -6.54
CA SER A 85 8.25 18.24 -6.97
C SER A 85 7.50 17.67 -5.78
N LYS A 86 6.25 17.23 -5.99
CA LYS A 86 5.49 16.49 -4.97
C LYS A 86 5.86 15.01 -4.91
N ALA A 87 6.93 14.61 -5.61
CA ALA A 87 7.45 13.25 -5.63
C ALA A 87 7.70 12.72 -4.23
N THR A 88 7.50 11.41 -4.06
CA THR A 88 7.89 10.70 -2.85
C THR A 88 9.24 10.03 -3.07
N LEU A 89 10.17 10.22 -2.14
CA LEU A 89 11.44 9.52 -2.04
C LEU A 89 11.38 8.56 -0.85
N TYR A 90 11.45 7.27 -1.13
CA TYR A 90 11.55 6.23 -0.11
C TYR A 90 13.02 5.99 0.20
N VAL A 91 13.38 6.06 1.47
CA VAL A 91 14.75 5.88 1.93
C VAL A 91 14.86 4.84 3.03
N GLY A 92 15.83 3.95 2.88
CA GLY A 92 16.12 2.88 3.83
C GLY A 92 17.41 3.12 4.56
N PHE A 93 17.41 2.80 5.84
CA PHE A 93 18.57 2.76 6.71
C PHE A 93 18.56 1.47 7.51
N GLN A 94 19.76 0.98 7.86
CA GLN A 94 19.88 -0.14 8.77
C GLN A 94 19.26 0.15 10.13
N ASN A 95 19.46 1.37 10.64
CA ASN A 95 18.90 1.83 11.92
C ASN A 95 18.71 3.35 11.94
N VAL A 96 18.00 3.82 12.96
CA VAL A 96 17.68 5.25 13.16
C VAL A 96 18.94 6.11 13.35
N ASP A 97 20.00 5.60 13.97
CA ASP A 97 21.24 6.38 14.18
C ASP A 97 21.89 6.74 12.83
N LYS A 98 21.82 5.86 11.83
CA LYS A 98 22.27 6.15 10.47
C LYS A 98 21.47 7.29 9.83
N PHE A 99 20.15 7.28 10.01
CA PHE A 99 19.29 8.36 9.53
C PHE A 99 19.62 9.69 10.23
N VAL A 100 19.75 9.70 11.55
CA VAL A 100 20.08 10.90 12.34
C VAL A 100 21.40 11.54 11.89
N ASN A 101 22.39 10.73 11.50
CA ASN A 101 23.66 11.23 10.97
C ASN A 101 23.51 11.93 9.60
N GLU A 102 22.46 11.61 8.84
CA GLU A 102 22.15 12.21 7.53
C GLU A 102 21.00 13.24 7.62
N TYR A 103 20.53 13.57 8.83
CA TYR A 103 19.34 14.37 9.09
C TYR A 103 19.29 15.65 8.25
N LYS A 104 20.36 16.45 8.28
CA LYS A 104 20.46 17.72 7.55
C LYS A 104 20.21 17.55 6.05
N ARG A 105 20.70 16.46 5.45
CA ARG A 105 20.56 16.21 4.02
C ARG A 105 19.10 15.99 3.65
N TYR A 106 18.39 15.21 4.45
CA TYR A 106 16.97 14.95 4.21
C TYR A 106 16.12 16.18 4.53
N THR A 107 16.58 17.09 5.41
CA THR A 107 15.99 18.43 5.55
C THR A 107 16.06 19.20 4.24
N ASP A 108 17.25 19.29 3.64
CA ASP A 108 17.45 20.02 2.39
C ASP A 108 16.59 19.43 1.24
N ILE A 109 16.42 18.09 1.21
CA ILE A 109 15.55 17.40 0.24
C ILE A 109 14.08 17.74 0.49
N THR A 110 13.59 17.66 1.73
CA THR A 110 12.19 17.96 2.05
C THR A 110 11.86 19.42 1.85
N GLU A 111 12.76 20.35 2.17
CA GLU A 111 12.61 21.78 1.91
C GLU A 111 12.53 22.11 0.41
N SER A 112 13.05 21.22 -0.45
CA SER A 112 12.86 21.32 -1.90
C SER A 112 11.45 20.90 -2.36
N GLY A 113 10.59 20.42 -1.47
CA GLY A 113 9.20 20.03 -1.74
C GLY A 113 8.96 18.53 -1.90
N ILE A 114 10.03 17.72 -1.86
CA ILE A 114 9.98 16.26 -1.99
C ILE A 114 9.47 15.65 -0.68
N ASN A 115 8.51 14.72 -0.78
CA ASN A 115 8.04 13.96 0.38
C ASN A 115 9.03 12.82 0.68
N VAL A 116 9.61 12.77 1.87
CA VAL A 116 10.55 11.71 2.25
C VAL A 116 9.87 10.74 3.20
N VAL A 117 9.95 9.45 2.91
CA VAL A 117 9.47 8.36 3.80
C VAL A 117 10.66 7.49 4.17
N GLY A 118 11.02 7.50 5.45
CA GLY A 118 12.19 6.78 5.98
C GLY A 118 11.81 5.46 6.64
N PHE A 119 12.66 4.46 6.50
CA PHE A 119 12.52 3.14 7.12
C PHE A 119 13.82 2.74 7.80
N GLY A 120 13.72 2.06 8.93
CA GLY A 120 14.88 1.47 9.59
C GLY A 120 14.58 1.00 11.01
N GLU A 121 15.55 0.29 11.60
CA GLU A 121 15.44 -0.19 12.97
C GLU A 121 15.39 0.98 13.97
N GLY A 122 14.47 0.87 14.94
CA GLY A 122 14.39 1.80 16.07
C GLY A 122 13.46 2.99 15.82
N ASN A 123 13.26 3.76 16.87
CA ASN A 123 12.36 4.91 16.86
C ASN A 123 13.17 6.20 16.82
N VAL A 124 12.65 7.14 16.05
CA VAL A 124 13.03 8.53 16.14
C VAL A 124 12.55 9.10 17.48
N ALA A 125 13.43 9.77 18.22
CA ALA A 125 13.04 10.50 19.42
C ALA A 125 12.51 11.90 19.05
N GLY A 126 11.25 12.19 19.40
CA GLY A 126 10.60 13.47 19.15
C GLY A 126 9.90 13.59 17.79
N GLU A 127 9.30 14.74 17.51
CA GLU A 127 8.78 15.08 16.18
C GLU A 127 9.97 15.40 15.28
N ILE A 128 10.22 14.55 14.28
CA ILE A 128 11.10 14.90 13.16
C ILE A 128 10.22 15.46 12.05
N ASP A 129 10.13 16.78 11.99
CA ASP A 129 9.43 17.50 10.90
C ASP A 129 10.13 17.38 9.54
N VAL A 130 11.30 16.74 9.51
CA VAL A 130 12.18 16.68 8.33
C VAL A 130 11.76 15.63 7.31
N ILE A 131 11.05 14.60 7.71
CA ILE A 131 10.53 13.60 6.78
C ILE A 131 9.03 13.46 6.99
N SER A 132 8.30 13.12 5.93
CA SER A 132 6.86 12.94 5.99
C SER A 132 6.46 11.84 6.96
N GLN A 133 7.29 10.80 7.10
CA GLN A 133 7.11 9.73 8.09
C GLN A 133 8.41 8.94 8.30
N TRP A 134 8.66 8.53 9.56
CA TRP A 134 9.58 7.44 9.91
C TRP A 134 8.78 6.16 10.19
N VAL A 135 9.12 5.07 9.49
CA VAL A 135 8.57 3.73 9.72
C VAL A 135 9.60 2.94 10.54
N ALA A 136 9.30 2.81 11.84
CA ALA A 136 10.14 2.05 12.76
C ALA A 136 9.98 0.54 12.52
N LEU A 137 11.09 -0.17 12.31
CA LEU A 137 11.13 -1.59 12.01
C LEU A 137 11.78 -2.38 13.16
N SER A 138 11.48 -3.67 13.19
CA SER A 138 12.30 -4.63 13.96
C SER A 138 13.60 -4.91 13.20
N GLU A 139 14.64 -5.34 13.90
CA GLU A 139 15.91 -5.72 13.30
C GLU A 139 15.75 -6.99 12.44
N ASP A 140 16.02 -6.87 11.13
CA ASP A 140 16.14 -8.01 10.21
C ASP A 140 17.23 -7.70 9.16
N HIS A 141 18.33 -8.45 9.18
CA HIS A 141 19.48 -8.19 8.31
C HIS A 141 19.26 -8.61 6.85
N LYS A 142 18.20 -9.38 6.58
CA LYS A 142 17.88 -9.92 5.25
C LYS A 142 16.73 -9.17 4.58
N ALA A 143 15.82 -8.62 5.36
CA ALA A 143 14.67 -7.87 4.88
C ALA A 143 15.11 -6.63 4.09
N PHE A 144 14.45 -6.37 2.96
CA PHE A 144 14.72 -5.24 2.08
C PHE A 144 14.56 -3.90 2.81
N GLU A 145 13.49 -3.77 3.60
CA GLU A 145 13.11 -2.55 4.31
C GLU A 145 14.12 -2.12 5.38
N ASN A 146 14.98 -3.03 5.85
CA ASN A 146 16.06 -2.78 6.79
C ASN A 146 17.41 -2.46 6.11
N GLN A 147 17.46 -2.35 4.78
CA GLN A 147 18.71 -2.06 4.06
C GLN A 147 18.84 -0.59 3.66
N TRP A 148 20.00 -0.27 3.10
CA TRP A 148 20.26 1.04 2.52
C TRP A 148 19.71 1.13 1.11
N TYR A 149 18.67 1.93 0.90
CA TYR A 149 18.07 2.13 -0.42
C TYR A 149 17.53 3.55 -0.62
N LEU A 150 17.39 3.93 -1.90
CA LEU A 150 16.68 5.13 -2.34
C LEU A 150 15.79 4.72 -3.52
N ILE A 151 14.51 5.10 -3.50
CA ILE A 151 13.54 4.73 -4.54
C ILE A 151 12.58 5.89 -4.80
N SER A 152 12.31 6.17 -6.07
CA SER A 152 11.25 7.10 -6.46
C SER A 152 10.80 6.81 -7.89
N THR A 153 9.57 7.21 -8.22
CA THR A 153 9.03 7.18 -9.60
C THR A 153 9.27 8.48 -10.35
N GLU A 154 9.62 9.57 -9.66
CA GLU A 154 9.63 10.93 -10.22
C GLU A 154 10.89 11.72 -9.83
N PRO A 155 11.44 12.59 -10.69
CA PRO A 155 11.00 12.86 -12.06
C PRO A 155 11.28 11.72 -13.04
N GLU A 156 12.29 10.90 -12.74
CA GLU A 156 12.61 9.67 -13.46
C GLU A 156 12.61 8.50 -12.46
N PRO A 157 12.05 7.34 -12.84
CA PRO A 157 11.95 6.19 -11.98
C PRO A 157 13.33 5.58 -11.74
N PHE A 158 13.62 5.26 -10.48
CA PHE A 158 14.83 4.54 -10.12
C PHE A 158 14.64 3.76 -8.82
N ILE A 159 15.43 2.71 -8.68
CA ILE A 159 15.68 1.99 -7.44
C ILE A 159 17.19 1.84 -7.28
N PHE A 160 17.69 2.25 -6.13
CA PHE A 160 19.00 1.89 -5.63
C PHE A 160 18.82 1.08 -4.35
N ILE A 161 19.52 -0.03 -4.21
CA ILE A 161 19.64 -0.74 -2.94
C ILE A 161 21.04 -1.34 -2.77
N GLY A 162 21.57 -1.24 -1.55
CA GLY A 162 22.74 -1.95 -1.08
C GLY A 162 22.42 -2.74 0.18
N TRP A 163 22.44 -4.07 0.08
CA TRP A 163 22.47 -4.93 1.26
C TRP A 163 23.82 -4.83 1.93
N GLU A 164 23.80 -4.69 3.25
CA GLU A 164 25.01 -4.90 4.04
C GLU A 164 25.28 -6.41 4.14
N THR A 165 26.40 -6.86 3.60
CA THR A 165 26.77 -8.28 3.55
C THR A 165 27.94 -8.63 4.47
N SER A 166 28.38 -7.68 5.30
CA SER A 166 29.37 -7.92 6.35
C SER A 166 28.83 -8.85 7.44
N ASP A 167 29.72 -9.25 8.36
CA ASP A 167 29.35 -10.02 9.55
C ASP A 167 28.18 -9.35 10.30
N SER A 168 27.21 -10.15 10.76
CA SER A 168 25.99 -9.64 11.38
C SER A 168 26.25 -8.82 12.64
N SER A 169 27.36 -9.05 13.35
CA SER A 169 27.76 -8.22 14.49
C SER A 169 28.17 -6.79 14.11
N GLN A 170 28.38 -6.53 12.82
CA GLN A 170 28.69 -5.21 12.30
C GLN A 170 27.48 -4.50 11.71
N PHE A 171 26.33 -5.18 11.53
CA PHE A 171 25.16 -4.64 10.84
C PHE A 171 24.78 -3.24 11.34
N GLY A 172 24.71 -2.26 10.45
CA GLY A 172 24.31 -0.90 10.80
C GLY A 172 25.30 -0.12 11.69
N LEU A 173 26.46 -0.67 12.04
CA LEU A 173 27.52 0.04 12.79
C LEU A 173 28.49 0.78 11.85
N GLY A 174 29.06 1.92 12.24
CA GLY A 174 30.12 2.59 11.48
C GLY A 174 29.69 3.14 10.10
N GLY A 175 30.65 3.37 9.19
CA GLY A 175 30.40 3.92 7.84
C GLY A 175 30.82 2.96 6.73
N VAL A 176 30.56 3.31 5.46
CA VAL A 176 30.89 2.47 4.29
C VAL A 176 32.40 2.18 4.15
N SER A 177 33.26 2.96 4.78
CA SER A 177 34.72 2.80 4.80
C SER A 177 35.26 2.12 6.07
N THR A 178 34.38 1.70 7.00
CA THR A 178 34.80 1.01 8.22
C THR A 178 35.38 -0.37 7.87
N PRO A 179 36.54 -0.78 8.43
CA PRO A 179 37.12 -2.09 8.15
C PRO A 179 36.15 -3.25 8.44
N GLY A 180 36.06 -4.19 7.50
CA GLY A 180 35.15 -5.34 7.58
C GLY A 180 33.77 -5.09 6.95
N LYS A 181 33.43 -3.84 6.59
CA LYS A 181 32.17 -3.53 5.91
C LYS A 181 32.18 -3.98 4.47
N GLU A 182 31.12 -4.68 4.10
CA GLU A 182 30.88 -5.18 2.76
C GLU A 182 29.44 -4.90 2.37
N PHE A 183 29.25 -4.55 1.10
CA PHE A 183 27.95 -4.23 0.55
C PHE A 183 27.80 -4.82 -0.84
N LYS A 184 26.58 -5.27 -1.14
CA LYS A 184 26.22 -5.79 -2.46
C LYS A 184 24.78 -5.43 -2.78
N GLY A 185 24.51 -5.08 -4.02
CA GLY A 185 23.18 -4.63 -4.41
C GLY A 185 23.12 -4.23 -5.86
N PHE A 186 22.17 -3.36 -6.20
CA PHE A 186 21.94 -2.95 -7.57
C PHE A 186 21.31 -1.56 -7.69
N ILE A 187 21.37 -1.03 -8.91
CA ILE A 187 20.56 0.08 -9.37
C ILE A 187 19.78 -0.35 -10.61
N SER A 188 18.54 0.14 -10.74
CA SER A 188 17.69 -0.06 -11.92
C SER A 188 16.74 1.11 -12.13
N ASP A 189 16.35 1.36 -13.38
CA ASP A 189 15.24 2.26 -13.77
C ASP A 189 14.04 1.48 -14.34
N ASP A 190 14.07 0.14 -14.31
CA ASP A 190 12.96 -0.69 -14.79
C ASP A 190 11.73 -0.51 -13.90
N LEU A 191 10.68 0.11 -14.47
CA LEU A 191 9.43 0.43 -13.80
C LEU A 191 8.77 -0.77 -13.12
N ARG A 192 8.96 -1.99 -13.63
CA ARG A 192 8.38 -3.19 -13.01
C ARG A 192 8.95 -3.39 -11.61
N ILE A 193 10.27 -3.22 -11.46
CA ILE A 193 10.96 -3.35 -10.17
C ILE A 193 10.67 -2.14 -9.29
N VAL A 194 10.76 -0.93 -9.82
CA VAL A 194 10.52 0.31 -9.05
C VAL A 194 9.13 0.30 -8.43
N ASN A 195 8.10 0.01 -9.23
CA ASN A 195 6.72 -0.03 -8.75
C ASN A 195 6.49 -1.17 -7.75
N ALA A 196 7.11 -2.33 -7.97
CA ALA A 196 6.95 -3.45 -7.07
C ALA A 196 7.63 -3.22 -5.71
N ALA A 197 8.81 -2.59 -5.69
CA ALA A 197 9.50 -2.22 -4.46
C ALA A 197 8.71 -1.15 -3.68
N ILE A 198 8.19 -0.13 -4.35
CA ILE A 198 7.33 0.89 -3.72
C ILE A 198 6.06 0.26 -3.16
N ALA A 199 5.41 -0.65 -3.91
CA ALA A 199 4.24 -1.37 -3.43
C ALA A 199 4.55 -2.21 -2.17
N HIS A 200 5.73 -2.86 -2.13
CA HIS A 200 6.20 -3.54 -0.92
C HIS A 200 6.37 -2.57 0.26
N LEU A 201 7.09 -1.47 0.07
CA LEU A 201 7.34 -0.49 1.12
C LEU A 201 6.07 0.18 1.63
N GLU A 202 5.11 0.46 0.75
CA GLU A 202 3.79 0.96 1.17
C GLU A 202 3.04 -0.08 2.02
N ARG A 203 3.09 -1.37 1.67
CA ARG A 203 2.52 -2.41 2.55
C ARG A 203 3.22 -2.44 3.92
N VAL A 204 4.55 -2.37 3.95
CA VAL A 204 5.32 -2.31 5.21
C VAL A 204 4.93 -1.07 6.03
N ARG A 205 4.81 0.09 5.39
CA ARG A 205 4.40 1.35 6.01
C ARG A 205 3.01 1.25 6.63
N ILE A 206 2.03 0.73 5.89
CA ILE A 206 0.65 0.54 6.36
C ILE A 206 0.61 -0.50 7.49
N GLN A 207 1.37 -1.59 7.39
CA GLN A 207 1.53 -2.60 8.43
C GLN A 207 2.16 -2.03 9.70
N ASN A 208 2.96 -0.97 9.64
CA ASN A 208 3.53 -0.31 10.81
C ASN A 208 2.75 0.95 11.23
N GLY A 209 1.56 1.18 10.64
CA GLY A 209 0.65 2.24 11.03
C GLY A 209 0.02 2.04 12.43
N PRO A 210 -0.83 2.98 12.86
CA PRO A 210 -1.42 2.97 14.20
C PRO A 210 -2.16 1.66 14.55
N LYS A 211 -1.75 1.01 15.64
CA LYS A 211 -2.30 -0.28 16.09
C LYS A 211 -3.42 -0.16 17.12
N VAL A 212 -3.48 0.98 17.80
CA VAL A 212 -4.44 1.27 18.86
C VAL A 212 -5.69 1.89 18.27
N ALA A 213 -6.87 1.49 18.77
CA ALA A 213 -8.12 2.10 18.35
C ALA A 213 -8.17 3.57 18.80
N MET A 214 -8.53 4.47 17.89
CA MET A 214 -8.62 5.92 18.10
C MET A 214 -9.74 6.50 17.23
N ASN A 215 -10.15 7.74 17.43
CA ASN A 215 -11.17 8.32 16.54
C ASN A 215 -10.60 8.53 15.12
N VAL A 216 -11.49 8.67 14.12
CA VAL A 216 -11.04 8.77 12.72
C VAL A 216 -10.21 10.01 12.45
N GLU A 217 -10.50 11.14 13.08
CA GLU A 217 -9.71 12.37 12.93
C GLU A 217 -8.25 12.13 13.36
N GLN A 218 -8.04 11.64 14.57
CA GLN A 218 -6.72 11.25 15.09
C GLN A 218 -6.05 10.20 14.20
N LEU A 219 -6.82 9.22 13.72
CA LEU A 219 -6.29 8.19 12.82
C LEU A 219 -5.79 8.79 11.51
N THR A 220 -6.54 9.74 10.91
CA THR A 220 -6.13 10.42 9.68
C THR A 220 -4.89 11.28 9.86
N ASP A 221 -4.71 11.91 11.03
CA ASP A 221 -3.51 12.68 11.36
C ASP A 221 -2.27 11.78 11.57
N ASN A 222 -2.47 10.53 11.97
CA ASN A 222 -1.40 9.57 12.28
C ASN A 222 -1.26 8.44 11.25
N LEU A 223 -2.03 8.45 10.17
CA LEU A 223 -2.06 7.37 9.18
C LEU A 223 -0.71 7.20 8.52
N GLY A 224 -0.01 8.31 8.32
CA GLY A 224 1.29 8.37 7.68
C GLY A 224 1.20 8.34 6.16
N PHE A 225 0.20 7.72 5.54
CA PHE A 225 0.01 7.65 4.06
C PHE A 225 -1.24 8.39 3.58
N SER A 226 -1.32 8.68 2.28
CA SER A 226 -2.48 9.34 1.66
C SER A 226 -3.52 8.31 1.20
N VAL A 227 -4.81 8.70 1.24
CA VAL A 227 -5.94 7.89 0.76
C VAL A 227 -6.67 8.69 -0.31
N ASN A 228 -6.59 8.27 -1.58
CA ASN A 228 -7.25 8.96 -2.69
C ASN A 228 -8.63 8.38 -2.98
N LYS A 229 -8.86 7.11 -2.68
CA LYS A 229 -10.16 6.46 -2.85
C LYS A 229 -10.45 5.45 -1.74
N VAL A 230 -11.62 5.55 -1.13
CA VAL A 230 -12.07 4.66 -0.06
C VAL A 230 -13.33 3.91 -0.45
N MET A 231 -13.34 2.59 -0.25
CA MET A 231 -14.56 1.80 -0.31
C MET A 231 -15.24 1.79 1.05
N VAL A 232 -16.52 2.15 1.12
CA VAL A 232 -17.28 2.18 2.38
C VAL A 232 -18.41 1.18 2.31
N LEU A 233 -18.41 0.18 3.18
CA LEU A 233 -19.54 -0.74 3.28
C LEU A 233 -20.74 0.01 3.87
N THR A 234 -21.86 -0.03 3.15
CA THR A 234 -23.12 0.63 3.52
C THR A 234 -24.31 -0.34 3.47
N ASP A 235 -25.49 0.14 3.89
CA ASP A 235 -26.76 -0.58 3.86
C ASP A 235 -27.95 0.32 3.46
N ASP A 236 -29.17 -0.17 3.73
CA ASP A 236 -30.44 0.53 3.47
C ASP A 236 -30.70 1.75 4.38
N GLY A 237 -29.74 2.12 5.24
CA GLY A 237 -29.80 3.28 6.14
C GLY A 237 -30.54 3.02 7.45
N ARG A 238 -30.97 1.78 7.72
CA ARG A 238 -31.74 1.46 8.94
C ARG A 238 -30.86 0.99 10.10
N ASN A 239 -29.65 0.50 9.83
CA ASN A 239 -28.75 0.00 10.86
C ASN A 239 -27.84 1.11 11.40
N LYS A 240 -27.93 1.37 12.70
CA LYS A 240 -27.11 2.40 13.37
C LYS A 240 -25.60 2.22 13.20
N ASN A 241 -25.12 0.98 13.06
CA ASN A 241 -23.69 0.73 12.84
C ASN A 241 -23.22 1.26 11.48
N PHE A 242 -24.09 1.20 10.45
CA PHE A 242 -23.82 1.75 9.12
C PHE A 242 -24.03 3.27 9.04
N LEU A 243 -24.84 3.84 9.95
CA LEU A 243 -24.91 5.29 10.09
C LEU A 243 -23.59 5.86 10.61
N GLN A 244 -23.01 5.27 11.66
CA GLN A 244 -21.75 5.75 12.23
C GLN A 244 -20.62 5.72 11.21
N ILE A 245 -20.46 4.60 10.47
CA ILE A 245 -19.36 4.52 9.49
C ILE A 245 -19.50 5.55 8.39
N ARG A 246 -20.72 5.90 7.98
CA ARG A 246 -20.98 6.92 6.97
C ARG A 246 -20.62 8.33 7.45
N GLU A 247 -20.86 8.63 8.72
CA GLU A 247 -20.41 9.90 9.33
C GLU A 247 -18.87 9.95 9.39
N GLU A 248 -18.25 8.86 9.83
CA GLU A 248 -16.78 8.79 9.91
C GLU A 248 -16.10 8.81 8.53
N SER A 249 -16.71 8.21 7.51
CA SER A 249 -16.16 8.21 6.15
C SER A 249 -16.25 9.58 5.50
N LEU A 250 -17.26 10.41 5.82
CA LEU A 250 -17.29 11.81 5.43
C LEU A 250 -16.09 12.58 5.99
N SER A 251 -15.77 12.36 7.27
CA SER A 251 -14.62 12.97 7.94
C SER A 251 -13.30 12.56 7.26
N LEU A 252 -13.09 11.26 7.07
CA LEU A 252 -11.91 10.71 6.40
C LEU A 252 -11.76 11.22 4.96
N ALA A 253 -12.83 11.14 4.17
CA ALA A 253 -12.81 11.56 2.77
C ALA A 253 -12.59 13.07 2.62
N SER A 254 -13.16 13.89 3.52
CA SER A 254 -12.91 15.33 3.54
C SER A 254 -11.46 15.65 3.84
N LYS A 255 -10.86 14.95 4.83
CA LYS A 255 -9.47 15.18 5.25
C LYS A 255 -8.47 14.87 4.14
N PHE A 256 -8.66 13.74 3.44
CA PHE A 256 -7.76 13.31 2.38
C PHE A 256 -8.15 13.81 0.97
N ASN A 257 -9.30 14.49 0.84
CA ASN A 257 -9.93 14.77 -0.46
C ASN A 257 -10.11 13.47 -1.28
N ALA A 258 -10.54 12.40 -0.60
CA ALA A 258 -10.69 11.07 -1.18
C ALA A 258 -12.04 10.92 -1.89
N GLU A 259 -12.05 10.16 -2.98
CA GLU A 259 -13.29 9.67 -3.60
C GLU A 259 -13.89 8.52 -2.77
N VAL A 260 -15.22 8.42 -2.74
CA VAL A 260 -15.93 7.37 -2.02
C VAL A 260 -16.64 6.42 -2.97
N VAL A 261 -16.43 5.11 -2.77
CA VAL A 261 -17.21 4.05 -3.40
C VAL A 261 -18.04 3.34 -2.34
N SER A 262 -19.33 3.61 -2.29
CA SER A 262 -20.26 2.96 -1.36
C SER A 262 -20.60 1.55 -1.83
N TYR A 263 -20.24 0.52 -1.06
CA TYR A 263 -20.58 -0.87 -1.36
C TYR A 263 -21.85 -1.27 -0.59
N ASP A 264 -22.98 -1.44 -1.29
CA ASP A 264 -24.27 -1.70 -0.66
C ASP A 264 -24.47 -3.17 -0.29
N THR A 265 -24.25 -3.49 0.99
CA THR A 265 -24.42 -4.84 1.52
C THR A 265 -25.88 -5.30 1.59
N SER A 266 -26.84 -4.37 1.51
CA SER A 266 -28.28 -4.67 1.54
C SER A 266 -28.85 -5.03 0.17
N ALA A 267 -28.17 -4.64 -0.92
CA ALA A 267 -28.53 -5.00 -2.28
C ALA A 267 -28.39 -6.51 -2.54
N ILE A 268 -27.60 -7.21 -1.72
CA ILE A 268 -27.23 -8.60 -1.95
C ILE A 268 -28.36 -9.52 -1.48
N SER A 269 -29.06 -10.13 -2.43
CA SER A 269 -30.10 -11.13 -2.19
C SER A 269 -29.82 -12.40 -2.98
N TYR A 270 -29.89 -13.57 -2.32
CA TYR A 270 -29.83 -14.87 -2.99
C TYR A 270 -30.95 -15.09 -4.02
N LEU A 271 -32.04 -14.34 -3.92
CA LEU A 271 -33.27 -14.61 -4.67
C LEU A 271 -33.53 -13.61 -5.79
N VAL A 272 -32.84 -12.46 -5.78
CA VAL A 272 -33.15 -11.34 -6.67
C VAL A 272 -31.85 -10.64 -7.07
N ASN A 273 -31.58 -10.58 -8.38
CA ASN A 273 -30.52 -9.76 -8.92
C ASN A 273 -30.83 -8.28 -8.62
N PRO A 274 -29.88 -7.48 -8.06
CA PRO A 274 -30.13 -6.07 -7.77
C PRO A 274 -30.39 -5.23 -9.02
N TYR A 275 -30.07 -5.74 -10.21
CA TYR A 275 -30.31 -5.13 -11.51
C TYR A 275 -31.57 -5.68 -12.21
N PRO A 276 -32.19 -4.92 -13.13
CA PRO A 276 -33.41 -5.34 -13.82
C PRO A 276 -33.23 -6.54 -14.75
N SER A 277 -32.00 -6.79 -15.23
CA SER A 277 -31.64 -7.94 -16.07
C SER A 277 -30.13 -8.19 -16.06
N GLU A 278 -29.70 -9.40 -16.41
CA GLU A 278 -28.28 -9.76 -16.57
C GLU A 278 -27.57 -8.94 -17.67
N MET A 279 -28.30 -8.54 -18.72
CA MET A 279 -27.73 -7.67 -19.77
C MET A 279 -27.42 -6.28 -19.20
N TYR A 280 -28.34 -5.75 -18.39
CA TYR A 280 -28.14 -4.47 -17.71
C TYR A 280 -26.97 -4.54 -16.71
N GLU A 281 -26.85 -5.62 -15.96
CA GLU A 281 -25.71 -5.87 -15.06
C GLU A 281 -24.36 -5.84 -15.81
N LYS A 282 -24.26 -6.59 -16.92
CA LYS A 282 -23.02 -6.63 -17.73
C LYS A 282 -22.66 -5.29 -18.33
N GLU A 283 -23.65 -4.51 -18.75
CA GLU A 283 -23.45 -3.16 -19.28
C GLU A 283 -23.11 -2.14 -18.18
N ASN A 284 -23.41 -2.47 -16.92
CA ASN A 284 -23.24 -1.58 -15.76
C ASN A 284 -22.41 -2.21 -14.64
N SER A 285 -21.40 -3.01 -15.00
CA SER A 285 -20.40 -3.54 -14.06
C SER A 285 -19.39 -2.45 -13.65
N LYS A 286 -19.92 -1.33 -13.15
CA LYS A 286 -19.21 -0.11 -12.73
C LYS A 286 -19.92 0.50 -11.51
N PRO A 287 -19.27 1.38 -10.75
CA PRO A 287 -19.96 2.17 -9.74
C PRO A 287 -20.96 3.13 -10.39
N LEU A 288 -22.15 3.21 -9.80
CA LEU A 288 -23.30 3.97 -10.26
C LEU A 288 -23.37 5.34 -9.58
N ASP A 289 -23.81 6.35 -10.32
CA ASP A 289 -24.15 7.66 -9.74
C ASP A 289 -25.57 7.71 -9.16
N GLY A 290 -25.91 8.83 -8.51
CA GLY A 290 -27.24 9.03 -7.91
C GLY A 290 -28.40 8.90 -8.91
N ALA A 291 -28.27 9.40 -10.14
CA ALA A 291 -29.34 9.34 -11.13
C ALA A 291 -29.57 7.91 -11.64
N GLU A 292 -28.50 7.16 -11.85
CA GLU A 292 -28.55 5.72 -12.15
C GLU A 292 -29.23 4.95 -11.01
N LEU A 293 -28.87 5.24 -9.75
CA LEU A 293 -29.48 4.61 -8.56
C LEU A 293 -30.98 4.91 -8.41
N LEU A 294 -31.42 6.14 -8.68
CA LEU A 294 -32.84 6.52 -8.68
C LEU A 294 -33.63 5.72 -9.72
N THR A 295 -33.08 5.53 -10.91
CA THR A 295 -33.69 4.74 -11.98
C THR A 295 -33.88 3.27 -11.55
N LEU A 296 -32.97 2.76 -10.71
CA LEU A 296 -33.03 1.42 -10.12
C LEU A 296 -33.88 1.34 -8.84
N GLY A 297 -34.54 2.43 -8.43
CA GLY A 297 -35.37 2.47 -7.23
C GLY A 297 -34.58 2.45 -5.92
N ARG A 298 -33.29 2.82 -5.95
CA ARG A 298 -32.37 2.85 -4.80
C ARG A 298 -32.26 4.26 -4.20
N GLN A 299 -33.41 4.85 -3.84
CA GLN A 299 -33.47 6.21 -3.29
C GLN A 299 -32.53 6.40 -2.10
N TYR A 300 -32.54 5.46 -1.13
CA TYR A 300 -31.68 5.55 0.05
C TYR A 300 -30.20 5.69 -0.30
N LEU A 301 -29.73 4.98 -1.34
CA LEU A 301 -28.34 4.98 -1.75
C LEU A 301 -28.03 6.26 -2.53
N SER A 302 -28.95 6.71 -3.38
CA SER A 302 -28.86 8.03 -4.02
C SER A 302 -28.74 9.15 -2.98
N ASP A 303 -29.53 9.11 -1.91
CA ASP A 303 -29.49 10.12 -0.84
C ASP A 303 -28.11 10.12 -0.14
N GLN A 304 -27.53 8.94 0.11
CA GLN A 304 -26.18 8.81 0.65
C GLN A 304 -25.12 9.40 -0.30
N ILE A 305 -25.24 9.17 -1.61
CA ILE A 305 -24.31 9.74 -2.59
C ILE A 305 -24.42 11.27 -2.66
N GLU A 306 -25.64 11.82 -2.58
CA GLU A 306 -25.84 13.27 -2.56
C GLU A 306 -25.32 13.90 -1.26
N GLU A 307 -25.36 13.19 -0.12
CA GLU A 307 -24.75 13.61 1.13
C GLU A 307 -23.23 13.85 0.97
N TYR A 308 -22.49 12.91 0.37
CA TYR A 308 -21.07 13.10 0.05
C TYR A 308 -20.83 14.28 -0.89
N LYS A 309 -21.60 14.38 -1.97
CA LYS A 309 -21.47 15.48 -2.94
C LYS A 309 -21.72 16.85 -2.33
N SER A 310 -22.66 16.94 -1.38
CA SER A 310 -22.93 18.19 -0.65
C SER A 310 -21.73 18.69 0.17
N HIS A 311 -20.79 17.80 0.49
CA HIS A 311 -19.50 18.10 1.14
C HIS A 311 -18.34 18.22 0.14
N GLY A 312 -18.60 18.25 -1.16
CA GLY A 312 -17.59 18.33 -2.22
C GLY A 312 -16.86 17.01 -2.47
N ILE A 313 -17.33 15.89 -1.91
CA ILE A 313 -16.73 14.57 -2.08
C ILE A 313 -17.34 13.88 -3.31
N ALA A 314 -16.49 13.42 -4.22
CA ALA A 314 -16.93 12.58 -5.33
C ALA A 314 -17.33 11.20 -4.80
N ALA A 315 -18.56 10.78 -5.07
CA ALA A 315 -19.08 9.51 -4.59
C ALA A 315 -19.91 8.78 -5.63
N LYS A 316 -19.79 7.45 -5.63
CA LYS A 316 -20.59 6.49 -6.41
C LYS A 316 -20.92 5.27 -5.56
N ALA A 317 -21.83 4.42 -6.03
CA ALA A 317 -22.18 3.19 -5.32
C ALA A 317 -22.06 1.94 -6.18
N VAL A 318 -21.63 0.85 -5.58
CA VAL A 318 -21.62 -0.49 -6.15
C VAL A 318 -22.86 -1.23 -5.65
N LEU A 319 -23.61 -1.83 -6.59
CA LEU A 319 -24.66 -2.80 -6.29
C LEU A 319 -24.10 -4.21 -6.51
N PRO A 320 -23.59 -4.86 -5.46
CA PRO A 320 -23.00 -6.20 -5.56
C PRO A 320 -24.03 -7.27 -5.91
N THR A 321 -23.65 -8.16 -6.83
CA THR A 321 -24.44 -9.31 -7.28
C THR A 321 -24.08 -10.61 -6.55
N GLU A 322 -22.91 -10.66 -5.90
CA GLU A 322 -22.45 -11.78 -5.08
C GLU A 322 -22.26 -11.42 -3.60
N HIS A 323 -22.38 -12.43 -2.75
CA HIS A 323 -22.22 -12.32 -1.30
C HIS A 323 -20.77 -12.51 -0.86
N GLY A 324 -20.47 -12.00 0.35
CA GLY A 324 -19.22 -12.30 1.05
C GLY A 324 -18.10 -11.31 0.77
N PHE A 325 -17.03 -11.42 1.56
CA PHE A 325 -15.94 -10.44 1.48
C PHE A 325 -14.96 -10.66 0.32
N GLY A 326 -14.98 -11.82 -0.35
CA GLY A 326 -14.19 -12.01 -1.58
C GLY A 326 -14.64 -11.05 -2.68
N HIS A 327 -15.94 -10.82 -2.83
CA HIS A 327 -16.44 -9.88 -3.82
C HIS A 327 -16.15 -8.41 -3.44
N VAL A 328 -16.07 -8.11 -2.13
CA VAL A 328 -15.62 -6.79 -1.66
C VAL A 328 -14.17 -6.52 -2.08
N SER A 329 -13.28 -7.49 -1.90
CA SER A 329 -11.88 -7.34 -2.33
C SER A 329 -11.74 -7.24 -3.84
N GLU A 330 -12.50 -8.02 -4.62
CA GLU A 330 -12.53 -7.91 -6.08
C GLU A 330 -12.93 -6.51 -6.56
N TRP A 331 -14.01 -5.95 -6.00
CA TRP A 331 -14.41 -4.56 -6.31
C TRP A 331 -13.37 -3.54 -5.85
N ALA A 332 -12.75 -3.77 -4.68
CA ALA A 332 -11.72 -2.89 -4.15
C ALA A 332 -10.51 -2.81 -5.11
N GLU A 333 -10.06 -3.95 -5.63
CA GLU A 333 -8.99 -4.00 -6.63
C GLU A 333 -9.43 -3.42 -7.97
N GLN A 334 -10.62 -3.75 -8.46
CA GLN A 334 -11.15 -3.24 -9.73
C GLN A 334 -11.23 -1.71 -9.74
N GLU A 335 -11.68 -1.11 -8.65
CA GLU A 335 -11.84 0.35 -8.54
C GLU A 335 -10.56 1.06 -8.10
N GLY A 336 -9.48 0.32 -7.84
CA GLY A 336 -8.22 0.86 -7.37
C GLY A 336 -8.38 1.61 -6.05
N VAL A 337 -9.14 1.06 -5.10
CA VAL A 337 -9.31 1.69 -3.79
C VAL A 337 -8.04 1.54 -2.96
N ASP A 338 -7.78 2.52 -2.10
CA ASP A 338 -6.62 2.53 -1.22
C ASP A 338 -6.95 1.97 0.16
N MET A 339 -8.23 2.01 0.56
CA MET A 339 -8.70 1.56 1.87
C MET A 339 -10.14 1.05 1.79
N ILE A 340 -10.43 0.00 2.57
CA ILE A 340 -11.79 -0.51 2.78
C ILE A 340 -12.23 -0.12 4.18
N MET A 341 -13.42 0.47 4.30
CA MET A 341 -13.99 0.89 5.57
C MET A 341 -15.21 0.03 5.87
N MET A 342 -15.28 -0.58 7.06
CA MET A 342 -16.40 -1.43 7.47
C MET A 342 -16.80 -1.27 8.94
N PRO A 343 -18.07 -1.53 9.31
CA PRO A 343 -18.49 -1.42 10.70
C PRO A 343 -18.00 -2.63 11.51
N ALA A 344 -17.65 -2.40 12.78
CA ALA A 344 -17.16 -3.45 13.68
C ALA A 344 -18.12 -4.63 13.86
N SER A 345 -19.42 -4.40 13.68
CA SER A 345 -20.44 -5.46 13.70
C SER A 345 -20.23 -6.53 12.62
N MET A 346 -19.50 -6.22 11.56
CA MET A 346 -19.20 -7.14 10.47
C MET A 346 -17.92 -7.97 10.69
N ILE A 347 -17.11 -7.69 11.73
CA ILE A 347 -15.94 -8.52 12.05
C ILE A 347 -16.36 -9.90 12.59
N LYS A 348 -17.42 -9.94 13.40
CA LYS A 348 -17.94 -11.17 14.01
C LYS A 348 -19.39 -11.39 13.59
N PRO A 349 -19.64 -11.71 12.32
CA PRO A 349 -21.01 -11.95 11.86
C PRO A 349 -21.61 -13.19 12.55
N GLY A 350 -22.94 -13.22 12.60
CA GLY A 350 -23.69 -14.41 13.00
C GLY A 350 -23.46 -15.59 12.04
N LEU A 351 -24.00 -16.76 12.40
CA LEU A 351 -23.81 -18.00 11.62
C LEU A 351 -24.21 -17.84 10.14
N VAL A 352 -25.38 -17.23 9.88
CA VAL A 352 -25.88 -17.00 8.52
C VAL A 352 -24.91 -16.15 7.70
N GLY A 353 -24.40 -15.05 8.27
CA GLY A 353 -23.42 -14.20 7.61
C GLY A 353 -22.11 -14.92 7.30
N ARG A 354 -21.65 -15.82 8.18
CA ARG A 354 -20.48 -16.67 7.89
C ARG A 354 -20.72 -17.64 6.74
N LEU A 355 -21.91 -18.26 6.68
CA LEU A 355 -22.29 -19.14 5.56
C LEU A 355 -22.41 -18.37 4.24
N GLN A 356 -22.73 -17.08 4.30
CA GLN A 356 -22.73 -16.14 3.17
C GLN A 356 -21.33 -15.63 2.79
N GLY A 357 -20.26 -16.11 3.43
CA GLY A 357 -18.89 -15.73 3.09
C GLY A 357 -18.40 -14.42 3.71
N TYR A 358 -19.12 -13.81 4.66
CA TYR A 358 -18.67 -12.61 5.38
C TYR A 358 -17.63 -12.92 6.46
N ASN A 359 -16.58 -13.68 6.14
CA ASN A 359 -15.53 -14.00 7.11
C ASN A 359 -14.37 -13.00 6.98
N LEU A 360 -14.07 -12.25 8.05
CA LEU A 360 -12.97 -11.29 8.04
C LEU A 360 -11.64 -11.93 7.62
N SER A 361 -11.37 -13.19 7.99
CA SER A 361 -10.15 -13.85 7.54
C SER A 361 -10.08 -13.97 6.02
N ASN A 362 -11.23 -14.19 5.36
CA ASN A 362 -11.30 -14.26 3.90
C ASN A 362 -11.08 -12.88 3.27
N LEU A 363 -11.59 -11.81 3.88
CA LEU A 363 -11.30 -10.44 3.42
C LEU A 363 -9.79 -10.20 3.48
N LEU A 364 -9.20 -10.36 4.67
CA LEU A 364 -7.78 -10.09 4.89
C LEU A 364 -6.89 -10.99 4.03
N SER A 365 -7.29 -12.24 3.74
CA SER A 365 -6.49 -13.11 2.86
C SER A 365 -6.64 -12.80 1.36
N SER A 366 -7.65 -12.02 0.96
CA SER A 366 -7.96 -11.73 -0.45
C SER A 366 -7.65 -10.31 -0.89
N THR A 367 -7.16 -9.46 0.02
CA THR A 367 -6.73 -8.10 -0.33
C THR A 367 -5.55 -7.65 0.51
N ASP A 368 -4.67 -6.89 -0.13
CA ASP A 368 -3.57 -6.17 0.53
C ASP A 368 -4.02 -4.78 1.01
N LYS A 369 -5.26 -4.36 0.71
CA LYS A 369 -5.78 -3.06 1.13
C LYS A 369 -6.01 -3.02 2.64
N PRO A 370 -5.63 -1.93 3.33
CA PRO A 370 -5.99 -1.74 4.73
C PRO A 370 -7.51 -1.72 4.92
N VAL A 371 -7.96 -2.43 5.95
CA VAL A 371 -9.36 -2.49 6.37
C VAL A 371 -9.52 -1.64 7.63
N LEU A 372 -10.12 -0.45 7.49
CA LEU A 372 -10.48 0.42 8.60
C LEU A 372 -11.81 -0.02 9.20
N VAL A 373 -11.75 -0.53 10.42
CA VAL A 373 -12.94 -0.95 11.17
C VAL A 373 -13.37 0.14 12.12
N VAL A 374 -14.61 0.60 11.97
CA VAL A 374 -15.23 1.62 12.82
C VAL A 374 -16.27 1.00 13.73
N ASP A 375 -16.18 1.27 15.04
CA ASP A 375 -17.21 0.86 16.00
C ASP A 375 -18.32 1.91 16.17
N LYS A 376 -19.34 1.55 16.94
CA LYS A 376 -20.52 2.41 17.19
C LYS A 376 -20.21 3.72 17.95
N SER A 377 -18.99 3.89 18.46
CA SER A 377 -18.54 5.11 19.16
C SER A 377 -17.70 6.01 18.25
N GLY A 378 -17.45 5.62 17.01
CA GLY A 378 -16.53 6.31 16.09
C GLY A 378 -15.07 5.92 16.31
N ALA A 379 -14.78 4.99 17.22
CA ALA A 379 -13.42 4.48 17.38
C ALA A 379 -13.09 3.56 16.20
N ALA A 380 -11.95 3.83 15.57
CA ALA A 380 -11.49 3.20 14.36
C ALA A 380 -10.16 2.47 14.58
N LYS A 381 -9.99 1.34 13.90
CA LYS A 381 -8.77 0.52 13.93
C LYS A 381 -8.48 -0.05 12.56
N ILE A 382 -7.22 0.01 12.13
CA ILE A 382 -6.76 -0.62 10.88
C ILE A 382 -6.46 -2.10 11.13
N LEU A 383 -6.97 -2.95 10.24
CA LEU A 383 -6.66 -4.37 10.13
C LEU A 383 -6.05 -4.61 8.73
N ILE A 384 -4.99 -5.39 8.67
CA ILE A 384 -4.28 -5.76 7.44
C ILE A 384 -3.93 -7.24 7.52
N ASN A 385 -3.73 -7.88 6.38
CA ASN A 385 -3.12 -9.20 6.33
C ASN A 385 -1.70 -9.16 6.91
N ASP A 386 -1.54 -9.69 8.11
CA ASP A 386 -0.25 -9.85 8.74
C ASP A 386 0.26 -11.27 8.44
N LEU A 387 0.83 -11.44 7.24
CA LEU A 387 1.39 -12.73 6.81
C LEU A 387 2.50 -13.20 7.76
N ALA A 388 3.24 -12.28 8.39
CA ALA A 388 4.30 -12.58 9.35
C ALA A 388 3.77 -13.21 10.67
N ALA A 389 2.53 -12.89 11.06
CA ALA A 389 1.87 -13.50 12.22
C ALA A 389 1.39 -14.94 11.95
N GLN A 390 1.30 -15.37 10.69
CA GLN A 390 0.88 -16.73 10.32
C GLN A 390 2.06 -17.70 10.24
N THR A 391 3.27 -17.24 9.90
CA THR A 391 4.49 -18.05 9.85
C THR A 391 5.11 -18.36 11.21
N SER A 392 4.64 -17.72 12.29
CA SER A 392 5.08 -17.97 13.67
C SER A 392 4.29 -19.07 14.39
N VAL A 393 3.36 -19.73 13.69
CA VAL A 393 2.60 -20.90 14.18
C VAL A 393 2.73 -22.07 13.19
N THR A 394 3.96 -22.57 13.01
CA THR A 394 4.22 -23.93 12.52
C THR A 394 5.43 -24.52 13.20
#